data_AF-A0AAX2ZXY7-F1
#
_entry.id   AF-A0AAX2ZXY7-F1
#
_cell.length_a   1.000
_cell.length_b   1.000
_cell.length_c   1.000
_cell.angle_alpha   90.00
_cell.angle_beta   90.00
_cell.angle_gamma   90.00
#
_symmetry.space_group_name_H-M   'P 1'
#
loop_
_entity.id
_entity.type
_entity.pdbx_description
1 polymer ?
#
loop_
_entity_poly.entity_id
_entity_poly.type
_entity_poly.pdbx_seq_one_letter_code
_entity_poly.pdbx_strand_id
1 'polypeptide(L)'
;MTADPVDPLWLRPVAVPAPVVNLAPRASADVRQAQAFIALLEAEMADLQSQLARIDDRVRAGRPGAHHHQSAVRTRVLEVRRLLDALIFRFPSA
;
A
#
# COMPACT_ATOMS: atom_id res chain seq x y z
N MET A 1 -9.83 -67.60 12.24
CA MET A 1 -9.35 -66.40 12.98
C MET A 1 -8.15 -65.86 12.20
N THR A 2 -8.37 -64.86 11.35
CA THR A 2 -7.32 -64.20 10.57
C THR A 2 -6.96 -62.91 11.30
N ALA A 3 -5.69 -62.78 11.70
CA ALA A 3 -5.19 -61.59 12.39
C ALA A 3 -5.02 -60.44 11.39
N ASP A 4 -5.56 -59.26 11.72
CA ASP A 4 -5.34 -58.04 10.95
C ASP A 4 -3.85 -57.63 11.00
N PRO A 5 -3.26 -57.16 9.89
CA PRO A 5 -1.88 -56.70 9.88
C PRO A 5 -1.75 -55.37 10.64
N VAL A 6 -0.88 -55.36 11.65
CA VAL A 6 -0.54 -54.15 12.43
C VAL A 6 0.31 -53.22 11.55
N ASP A 7 -0.25 -52.09 11.18
CA ASP A 7 0.47 -51.04 10.44
C ASP A 7 1.58 -50.45 11.33
N PRO A 8 2.87 -50.58 10.96
CA PRO A 8 3.95 -50.17 11.85
C PRO A 8 4.12 -48.65 11.87
N LEU A 9 3.91 -48.04 13.04
CA LEU A 9 4.03 -46.59 13.26
C LEU A 9 5.40 -46.01 12.88
N TRP A 10 6.45 -46.84 12.76
CA TRP A 10 7.80 -46.44 12.37
C TRP A 10 7.99 -46.23 10.86
N LEU A 11 7.00 -46.58 10.03
CA LEU A 11 6.98 -46.26 8.59
C LEU A 11 6.32 -44.91 8.28
N ARG A 12 5.78 -44.21 9.28
CA ARG A 12 5.20 -42.88 9.06
C ARG A 12 6.30 -41.88 8.70
N PRO A 13 6.21 -41.18 7.56
CA PRO A 13 7.14 -40.11 7.25
C PRO A 13 7.03 -39.05 8.35
N VAL A 14 8.14 -38.80 9.05
CA VAL A 14 8.24 -37.67 9.96
C VAL A 14 8.13 -36.42 9.09
N ALA A 15 7.02 -35.69 9.21
CA ALA A 15 6.87 -34.39 8.58
C ALA A 15 7.95 -33.47 9.15
N VAL A 16 9.00 -33.22 8.36
CA VAL A 16 10.05 -32.28 8.73
C VAL A 16 9.38 -30.91 8.91
N PRO A 17 9.52 -30.25 10.07
CA PRO A 17 8.92 -28.94 10.26
C PRO A 17 9.46 -28.00 9.19
N ALA A 18 8.55 -27.29 8.52
CA ALA A 18 8.91 -26.32 7.49
C ALA A 18 9.90 -25.30 8.08
N PRO A 19 10.93 -24.87 7.33
CA PRO A 19 11.91 -23.92 7.83
C PRO A 19 11.17 -22.64 8.25
N VAL A 20 11.33 -22.27 9.52
CA VAL A 20 10.78 -21.02 10.06
C VAL A 20 11.58 -19.87 9.46
N VAL A 21 11.06 -19.29 8.38
CA VAL A 21 11.69 -18.12 7.76
C VAL A 21 11.51 -16.93 8.69
N ASN A 22 12.62 -16.32 9.13
CA ASN A 22 12.55 -15.10 9.91
C ASN A 22 12.00 -13.96 9.03
N LEU A 23 10.76 -13.55 9.29
CA LEU A 23 10.07 -12.51 8.54
C LEU A 23 10.37 -11.09 9.05
N ALA A 24 11.01 -10.95 10.21
CA ALA A 24 11.26 -9.63 10.81
C ALA A 24 12.09 -8.69 9.90
N PRO A 25 13.15 -9.15 9.19
CA PRO A 25 13.87 -8.30 8.24
C PRO A 25 12.99 -7.81 7.10
N ARG A 26 12.10 -8.66 6.58
CA ARG A 26 11.15 -8.32 5.50
C ARG A 26 10.15 -7.27 5.97
N ALA A 27 9.54 -7.49 7.13
CA ALA A 27 8.63 -6.50 7.73
C ALA A 27 9.32 -5.13 7.91
N SER A 28 10.60 -5.10 8.33
CA SER A 28 11.35 -3.85 8.45
C SER A 28 11.62 -3.18 7.09
N ALA A 29 11.83 -3.97 6.04
CA ALA A 29 12.08 -3.47 4.69
C ALA A 29 10.78 -2.90 4.09
N ASP A 30 9.66 -3.60 4.28
CA ASP A 30 8.34 -3.15 3.84
C ASP A 30 7.95 -1.81 4.52
N VAL A 31 8.24 -1.66 5.82
CA VAL A 31 8.02 -0.39 6.55
C VAL A 31 8.88 0.73 5.97
N ARG A 32 10.19 0.51 5.74
CA ARG A 32 11.07 1.54 5.14
C ARG A 32 10.63 1.90 3.72
N GLN A 33 10.15 0.94 2.95
CA GLN A 33 9.61 1.20 1.62
C GLN A 33 8.31 2.01 1.70
N ALA A 34 7.42 1.68 2.63
CA ALA A 34 6.20 2.45 2.88
C ALA A 34 6.53 3.90 3.27
N GLN A 35 7.52 4.11 4.15
CA GLN A 35 8.02 5.45 4.51
C GLN A 35 8.45 6.27 3.30
N ALA A 36 9.26 5.66 2.42
CA ALA A 36 9.71 6.33 1.20
C ALA A 36 8.53 6.69 0.27
N PHE A 37 7.56 5.78 0.13
CA PHE A 37 6.36 6.04 -0.67
C PHE A 37 5.46 7.12 -0.06
N ILE A 38 5.28 7.13 1.26
CA ILE A 38 4.51 8.17 1.97
C ILE A 38 5.13 9.54 1.71
N ALA A 39 6.46 9.68 1.85
CA ALA A 39 7.14 10.95 1.60
C ALA A 39 6.94 11.45 0.15
N LEU A 40 6.96 10.56 -0.84
CA LEU A 40 6.69 10.92 -2.24
C LEU A 40 5.25 11.38 -2.44
N LEU A 41 4.28 10.68 -1.84
CA LEU A 41 2.86 11.01 -1.95
C LEU A 41 2.51 12.31 -1.20
N GLU A 42 3.17 12.61 -0.08
CA GLU A 42 3.03 13.88 0.63
C GLU A 42 3.56 15.05 -0.20
N ALA A 43 4.70 14.88 -0.88
CA ALA A 43 5.22 15.87 -1.81
C ALA A 43 4.28 16.07 -3.00
N GLU A 44 3.75 14.99 -3.58
CA GLU A 44 2.74 15.05 -4.64
C GLU A 44 1.47 15.79 -4.16
N MET A 45 0.99 15.51 -2.94
CA MET A 45 -0.16 16.18 -2.35
C MET A 45 0.07 17.69 -2.25
N ALA A 46 1.24 18.11 -1.77
CA ALA A 46 1.59 19.52 -1.64
C ALA A 46 1.62 20.22 -3.02
N ASP A 47 2.17 19.56 -4.04
CA ASP A 47 2.19 20.09 -5.40
C ASP A 47 0.77 20.21 -5.97
N LEU A 48 -0.08 19.18 -5.83
CA LEU A 48 -1.46 19.20 -6.30
C LEU A 48 -2.29 20.31 -5.63
N GLN A 49 -2.08 20.56 -4.34
CA GLN A 49 -2.72 21.67 -3.63
C GLN A 49 -2.27 23.03 -4.17
N SER A 50 -0.97 23.18 -4.45
CA SER A 50 -0.42 24.38 -5.10
C SER A 50 -1.00 24.59 -6.51
N GLN A 51 -1.14 23.52 -7.29
CA GLN A 51 -1.78 23.56 -8.60
C GLN A 51 -3.24 24.00 -8.48
N LEU A 52 -4.02 23.43 -7.55
CA LEU A 52 -5.42 23.82 -7.34
C LEU A 52 -5.57 25.32 -7.05
N ALA A 53 -4.71 25.88 -6.19
CA ALA A 53 -4.74 27.31 -5.91
C ALA A 53 -4.55 28.16 -7.17
N ARG A 54 -3.60 27.79 -8.04
CA ARG A 54 -3.37 28.48 -9.33
C ARG A 54 -4.52 28.29 -10.31
N ILE A 55 -5.17 27.13 -10.29
CA ILE A 55 -6.30 26.81 -11.17
C ILE A 55 -7.54 27.57 -10.75
N ASP A 56 -7.77 27.75 -9.45
CA ASP A 56 -8.89 28.52 -8.93
C ASP A 56 -8.88 29.96 -9.45
N ASP A 57 -7.70 30.58 -9.56
CA ASP A 57 -7.56 31.90 -10.18
C ASP A 57 -7.94 31.89 -11.66
N ARG A 58 -7.55 30.84 -12.40
CA ARG A 58 -7.93 30.68 -13.82
C ARG A 58 -9.41 30.44 -14.01
N VAL A 59 -10.04 29.70 -13.10
CA VAL A 59 -11.49 29.47 -13.07
C VAL A 59 -12.22 30.79 -12.82
N ARG A 60 -11.79 31.58 -11.82
CA ARG A 60 -12.34 32.92 -11.55
C ARG A 60 -12.21 33.86 -12.73
N ALA A 61 -11.11 33.76 -13.48
CA ALA A 61 -10.89 34.52 -14.70
C ALA A 61 -11.64 33.99 -15.94
N GLY A 62 -12.50 32.97 -15.79
CA GLY A 62 -13.30 32.42 -16.89
C GLY A 62 -12.47 31.78 -18.01
N ARG A 63 -11.25 31.30 -17.72
CA ARG A 63 -10.37 30.72 -18.73
C ARG A 63 -10.97 29.41 -19.27
N PRO A 64 -11.09 29.23 -20.59
CA PRO A 64 -11.57 27.98 -21.18
C PRO A 64 -10.77 26.77 -20.68
N GLY A 65 -11.47 25.66 -20.40
CA GLY A 65 -10.85 24.43 -19.91
C GLY A 65 -10.39 24.44 -18.44
N ALA A 66 -10.46 25.57 -17.73
CA ALA A 66 -10.02 25.65 -16.33
C ALA A 66 -10.84 24.72 -15.40
N HIS A 67 -12.15 24.61 -15.61
CA HIS A 67 -13.01 23.70 -14.83
C HIS A 67 -12.69 22.21 -15.05
N HIS A 68 -12.41 21.81 -16.29
CA HIS A 68 -12.00 20.44 -16.59
C HIS A 68 -10.67 20.11 -15.91
N HIS A 69 -9.70 21.03 -16.01
CA HIS A 69 -8.41 20.86 -15.37
C HIS A 69 -8.51 20.83 -13.84
N GLN A 70 -9.33 21.72 -13.25
CA GLN A 70 -9.64 21.71 -11.80
C GLN A 70 -10.23 20.37 -11.36
N SER A 71 -11.17 19.82 -12.13
CA SER A 71 -11.82 18.54 -11.83
C SER A 71 -10.81 17.39 -11.87
N ALA A 72 -9.94 17.35 -12.88
CA ALA A 72 -8.89 16.35 -12.98
C ALA A 72 -7.92 16.39 -11.79
N VAL A 73 -7.46 17.58 -11.40
CA VAL A 73 -6.54 17.74 -10.26
C VAL A 73 -7.25 17.38 -8.94
N ARG A 74 -8.52 17.72 -8.76
CA ARG A 74 -9.31 17.28 -7.58
C ARG A 74 -9.43 15.76 -7.49
N THR A 75 -9.69 15.08 -8.61
CA THR A 75 -9.71 13.61 -8.64
C THR A 75 -8.36 13.05 -8.21
N ARG A 76 -7.26 13.61 -8.71
CA ARG A 76 -5.91 13.16 -8.35
C ARG A 76 -5.61 13.37 -6.86
N VAL A 77 -6.01 14.50 -6.28
CA VAL A 77 -5.88 14.74 -4.83
C VAL A 77 -6.59 13.64 -4.03
N LEU A 78 -7.80 13.26 -4.42
CA LEU A 78 -8.55 12.19 -3.73
C LEU A 78 -7.85 10.84 -3.85
N GLU A 79 -7.27 10.52 -5.01
CA GLU A 79 -6.48 9.29 -5.20
C GLU A 79 -5.26 9.26 -4.30
N VAL A 80 -4.42 10.30 -4.33
CA VAL A 80 -3.22 10.39 -3.49
C VAL A 80 -3.58 10.31 -2.01
N ARG A 81 -4.68 10.98 -1.60
CA ARG A 81 -5.15 10.90 -0.23
C ARG A 81 -5.52 9.47 0.18
N ARG A 82 -6.25 8.75 -0.67
CA ARG A 82 -6.62 7.35 -0.42
C ARG A 82 -5.39 6.44 -0.34
N LEU A 83 -4.38 6.66 -1.18
CA LEU A 83 -3.14 5.90 -1.15
C LEU A 83 -2.37 6.14 0.15
N LEU A 84 -2.27 7.40 0.60
CA LEU A 84 -1.68 7.75 1.90
C LEU A 84 -2.43 7.08 3.06
N ASP A 85 -3.76 7.20 3.09
CA ASP A 85 -4.58 6.60 4.15
C ASP A 85 -4.41 5.06 4.17
N ALA A 86 -4.33 4.42 2.99
CA ALA A 86 -4.10 2.98 2.88
C ALA A 86 -2.71 2.55 3.37
N LEU A 87 -1.66 3.32 3.06
CA LEU A 87 -0.30 3.04 3.51
C LEU A 87 -0.16 3.21 5.02
N ILE A 88 -0.70 4.30 5.58
CA ILE A 88 -0.70 4.55 7.03
C ILE A 88 -1.47 3.44 7.76
N PHE A 89 -2.62 3.02 7.23
CA PHE A 89 -3.38 1.90 7.80
C PHE A 89 -2.59 0.58 7.77
N ARG A 90 -1.90 0.29 6.66
CA ARG A 90 -1.14 -0.96 6.49
C ARG A 90 0.16 -0.97 7.28
N PHE A 91 0.82 0.18 7.41
CA PHE A 91 2.12 0.36 8.03
C PHE A 91 2.05 1.49 9.07
N PRO A 92 1.40 1.27 10.23
CA PRO A 92 1.17 2.32 11.23
C PRO A 92 2.45 2.84 11.91
N SER A 93 3.58 2.13 11.73
CA SER A 93 4.89 2.51 12.22
C SER A 93 5.81 3.10 11.14
N ALA A 94 5.28 3.34 9.93
CA ALA A 94 5.98 4.10 8.90
C ALA A 94 6.05 5.57 9.33
#